data_AF-A0A961K4J7-F1
#
_entry.id   AF-A0A961K4J7-F1
#
_cell.length_a   1.000
_cell.length_b   1.000
_cell.length_c   1.000
_cell.angle_alpha   90.00
_cell.angle_beta   90.00
_cell.angle_gamma   90.00
#
_symmetry.space_group_name_H-M   'P 1'
#
loop_
_entity.id
_entity.type
_entity.pdbx_description
1 polymer ?
#
loop_
_entity_poly.entity_id
_entity_poly.type
_entity_poly.pdbx_seq_one_letter_code
_entity_poly.pdbx_strand_id
1 'polypeptide(L)'
;MHRYLLTCALALPLPAAAADTIGQITATVDGTEMSWFVTAAGDESQSGAMTMPGGLADVSLWGNPTEGALAELKGALLLDFAAMAAGGPTALDPSLQYLEDGYTAAWVALDEETVQVSLTTFETGGDSVQLEGTFQAQAAFTDDMATMTTDPARHVEIVGRFEASLPMR
;
A
#
# COMPACT_ATOMS: atom_id res chain seq x y z
N MET A 1 25.27 58.89 -17.54
CA MET A 1 23.90 58.38 -17.29
C MET A 1 23.92 56.88 -17.47
N HIS A 2 23.94 56.11 -16.37
CA HIS A 2 24.02 54.64 -16.41
C HIS A 2 22.60 54.05 -16.44
N ARG A 3 22.26 53.36 -17.54
CA ARG A 3 21.00 52.61 -17.70
C ARG A 3 21.16 51.25 -17.03
N TYR A 4 20.46 51.03 -15.93
CA TYR A 4 20.30 49.69 -15.35
C TYR A 4 19.19 48.96 -16.10
N LEU A 5 19.56 47.88 -16.80
CA LEU A 5 18.62 46.90 -17.35
C LEU A 5 18.15 46.00 -16.21
N LEU A 6 16.89 46.13 -15.83
CA LEU A 6 16.22 45.26 -14.86
C LEU A 6 15.72 44.01 -15.61
N THR A 7 16.46 42.91 -15.52
CA THR A 7 16.02 41.62 -16.08
C THR A 7 15.11 40.93 -15.06
N CYS A 8 13.80 40.94 -15.30
CA CYS A 8 12.84 40.11 -14.57
C CYS A 8 13.01 38.65 -15.00
N ALA A 9 13.63 37.83 -14.16
CA ALA A 9 13.60 36.38 -14.31
C ALA A 9 12.20 35.86 -13.93
N LEU A 10 11.43 35.43 -14.93
CA LEU A 10 10.21 34.66 -14.74
C LEU A 10 10.58 33.27 -14.24
N ALA A 11 10.37 33.01 -12.95
CA ALA A 11 10.37 31.65 -12.42
C ALA A 11 9.10 30.93 -12.92
N LEU A 12 9.24 30.11 -13.96
CA LEU A 12 8.17 29.18 -14.37
C LEU A 12 8.07 28.08 -13.29
N PRO A 13 6.88 27.80 -12.74
CA PRO A 13 6.71 26.65 -11.86
C PRO A 13 6.95 25.38 -12.70
N LEU A 14 7.98 24.61 -12.34
CA LEU A 14 8.15 23.27 -12.87
C LEU A 14 6.99 22.40 -12.37
N PRO A 15 6.37 21.55 -13.21
CA PRO A 15 5.38 20.61 -12.74
C PRO A 15 6.05 19.70 -11.70
N ALA A 16 5.48 19.64 -10.49
CA ALA A 16 5.83 18.57 -9.56
C ALA A 16 5.47 17.25 -10.26
N ALA A 17 6.45 16.37 -10.44
CA ALA A 17 6.19 15.04 -10.97
C ALA A 17 5.33 14.30 -9.95
N ALA A 18 4.04 14.15 -10.23
CA ALA A 18 3.16 13.27 -9.46
C ALA A 18 3.63 11.83 -9.68
N ALA A 19 3.51 10.99 -8.65
CA ALA A 19 3.76 9.57 -8.81
C ALA A 19 2.71 8.95 -9.73
N ASP A 20 3.11 7.94 -10.51
CA ASP A 20 2.20 7.15 -11.32
C ASP A 20 1.43 6.18 -10.42
N THR A 21 0.13 6.03 -10.65
CA THR A 21 -0.70 5.01 -9.99
C THR A 21 -0.50 3.67 -10.71
N ILE A 22 0.05 2.69 -10.02
CA ILE A 22 0.34 1.33 -10.51
C ILE A 22 -0.63 0.28 -9.95
N GLY A 23 -1.59 0.70 -9.14
CA GLY A 23 -2.62 -0.16 -8.59
C GLY A 23 -3.57 0.61 -7.68
N GLN A 24 -4.63 -0.06 -7.25
CA GLN A 24 -5.64 0.51 -6.37
C GLN A 24 -6.12 -0.53 -5.36
N ILE A 25 -6.41 -0.05 -4.15
CA ILE A 25 -7.09 -0.80 -3.11
C ILE A 25 -8.42 -0.12 -2.84
N THR A 26 -9.51 -0.87 -2.76
CA THR A 26 -10.83 -0.36 -2.36
C THR A 26 -11.37 -1.23 -1.25
N ALA A 27 -11.76 -0.64 -0.14
CA ALA A 27 -12.26 -1.38 1.01
C ALA A 27 -13.33 -0.59 1.76
N THR A 28 -14.10 -1.28 2.59
CA THR A 28 -14.94 -0.68 3.62
C THR A 28 -14.24 -0.79 4.97
N VAL A 29 -14.05 0.33 5.66
CA VAL A 29 -13.57 0.39 7.05
C VAL A 29 -14.76 0.77 7.92
N ASP A 30 -15.22 -0.17 8.77
CA ASP A 30 -16.43 0.00 9.60
C ASP A 30 -17.65 0.53 8.80
N GLY A 31 -17.85 -0.05 7.60
CA GLY A 31 -18.94 0.31 6.68
C GLY A 31 -18.72 1.57 5.85
N THR A 32 -17.62 2.32 6.04
CA THR A 32 -17.28 3.47 5.20
C THR A 32 -16.38 3.03 4.05
N GLU A 33 -16.82 3.24 2.81
CA GLU A 33 -16.01 2.94 1.63
C GLU A 33 -14.85 3.93 1.49
N MET A 34 -13.66 3.39 1.24
CA MET A 34 -12.41 4.11 1.09
C MET A 34 -11.61 3.53 -0.09
N SER A 35 -10.74 4.35 -0.66
CA SER A 35 -9.83 3.96 -1.73
C SER A 35 -8.42 4.43 -1.43
N TRP A 36 -7.46 3.61 -1.82
CA TRP A 36 -6.04 3.91 -1.75
C TRP A 36 -5.37 3.62 -3.08
N PHE A 37 -4.29 4.34 -3.35
CA PHE A 37 -3.54 4.31 -4.60
C PHE A 37 -2.15 3.73 -4.33
N VAL A 38 -1.83 2.65 -5.04
CA VAL A 38 -0.49 2.07 -5.06
C VAL A 38 0.30 2.87 -6.09
N THR A 39 1.38 3.52 -5.69
CA THR A 39 2.08 4.49 -6.54
C THR A 39 3.57 4.18 -6.70
N ALA A 40 4.15 4.69 -7.79
CA ALA A 40 5.58 4.66 -8.07
C ALA A 40 6.04 5.95 -8.76
N ALA A 41 7.27 6.38 -8.51
CA ALA A 41 7.88 7.51 -9.21
C ALA A 41 9.29 7.11 -9.69
N GLY A 42 9.42 6.80 -10.98
CA GLY A 42 10.64 6.19 -11.51
C GLY A 42 10.90 4.83 -10.86
N ASP A 43 12.06 4.66 -10.23
CA ASP A 43 12.44 3.42 -9.55
C ASP A 43 11.99 3.38 -8.08
N GLU A 44 11.33 4.44 -7.58
CA GLU A 44 10.88 4.54 -6.20
C GLU A 44 9.43 4.08 -6.04
N SER A 45 9.19 3.12 -5.13
CA SER A 45 7.85 2.74 -4.66
C SER A 45 7.94 2.16 -3.25
N GLN A 46 6.89 2.29 -2.44
CA GLN A 46 6.79 1.59 -1.15
C GLN A 46 6.21 0.19 -1.34
N SER A 47 5.61 -0.08 -2.49
CA SER A 47 5.07 -1.38 -2.85
C SER A 47 6.06 -2.17 -3.70
N GLY A 48 5.94 -3.49 -3.69
CA GLY A 48 6.80 -4.37 -4.47
C GLY A 48 6.56 -5.83 -4.19
N ALA A 49 7.18 -6.67 -5.00
CA ALA A 49 7.33 -8.09 -4.70
C ALA A 49 8.80 -8.49 -4.73
N MET A 50 9.18 -9.42 -3.87
CA MET A 50 10.54 -9.96 -3.79
C MET A 50 10.50 -11.47 -3.92
N THR A 51 11.28 -12.02 -4.85
CA THR A 51 11.32 -13.48 -5.03
C THR A 51 12.01 -14.15 -3.84
N MET A 52 11.37 -15.18 -3.30
CA MET A 52 11.84 -15.96 -2.16
C MET A 52 12.15 -17.42 -2.58
N PRO A 53 13.02 -18.14 -1.83
CA PRO A 53 13.25 -19.55 -2.07
C PRO A 53 11.96 -20.37 -2.06
N GLY A 54 11.94 -21.47 -2.83
CA GLY A 54 10.78 -22.36 -2.87
C GLY A 54 9.63 -21.90 -3.78
N GLY A 55 9.84 -20.85 -4.59
CA GLY A 55 8.82 -20.35 -5.52
C GLY A 55 7.77 -19.46 -4.85
N LEU A 56 8.10 -18.93 -3.67
CA LEU A 56 7.33 -17.90 -2.98
C LEU A 56 7.76 -16.52 -3.48
N ALA A 57 6.89 -15.53 -3.34
CA ALA A 57 7.26 -14.12 -3.39
C ALA A 57 6.70 -13.40 -2.17
N ASP A 58 7.49 -12.57 -1.52
CA ASP A 58 7.01 -11.65 -0.49
C ASP A 58 6.39 -10.44 -1.20
N VAL A 59 5.14 -10.10 -0.88
CA VAL A 59 4.36 -9.04 -1.54
C VAL A 59 4.01 -7.99 -0.50
N SER A 60 4.28 -6.72 -0.84
CA SER A 60 3.90 -5.56 -0.05
C SER A 60 3.12 -4.56 -0.90
N LEU A 61 1.91 -4.23 -0.43
CA LEU A 61 1.05 -3.20 -1.01
C LEU A 61 0.97 -2.01 -0.05
N TRP A 62 1.50 -0.87 -0.48
CA TRP A 62 1.36 0.42 0.19
C TRP A 62 0.34 1.28 -0.55
N GLY A 63 -0.86 1.38 0.02
CA GLY A 63 -1.92 2.25 -0.45
C GLY A 63 -1.83 3.65 0.15
N ASN A 64 -1.61 4.65 -0.69
CA ASN A 64 -1.69 6.07 -0.31
C ASN A 64 -3.16 6.55 -0.38
N PRO A 65 -3.65 7.37 0.55
CA PRO A 65 -5.03 7.86 0.50
C PRO A 65 -5.24 8.93 -0.59
N THR A 66 -4.16 9.58 -1.03
CA THR A 66 -4.17 10.59 -2.09
C THR A 66 -3.55 10.03 -3.36
N GLU A 67 -4.24 10.20 -4.50
CA GLU A 67 -3.73 9.80 -5.81
C GLU A 67 -2.44 10.57 -6.16
N GLY A 68 -1.45 9.87 -6.71
CA GLY A 68 -0.17 10.45 -7.11
C GLY A 68 0.76 10.87 -5.96
N ALA A 69 0.36 10.61 -4.71
CA ALA A 69 1.23 10.77 -3.56
C ALA A 69 2.19 9.58 -3.42
N LEU A 70 3.31 9.79 -2.73
CA LEU A 70 4.34 8.77 -2.52
C LEU A 70 4.69 8.73 -1.03
N ALA A 71 4.68 7.53 -0.44
CA ALA A 71 4.97 7.28 0.97
C ALA A 71 4.13 8.12 1.97
N GLU A 72 2.87 8.41 1.68
CA GLU A 72 2.00 9.04 2.69
C GLU A 72 1.82 8.07 3.86
N LEU A 73 2.03 8.55 5.09
CA LEU A 73 1.83 7.75 6.31
C LEU A 73 0.40 7.88 6.84
N LYS A 74 -0.12 9.10 6.89
CA LYS A 74 -1.43 9.38 7.44
C LYS A 74 -2.50 8.86 6.49
N GLY A 75 -3.39 8.02 7.00
CA GLY A 75 -4.45 7.37 6.23
C GLY A 75 -3.97 6.27 5.30
N ALA A 76 -2.73 5.80 5.40
CA ALA A 76 -2.22 4.76 4.51
C ALA A 76 -2.71 3.37 4.90
N LEU A 77 -2.83 2.48 3.90
CA LEU A 77 -3.15 1.08 4.10
C LEU A 77 -1.99 0.21 3.62
N LEU A 78 -1.46 -0.63 4.50
CA LEU A 78 -0.43 -1.60 4.20
C LEU A 78 -1.05 -2.99 4.23
N LEU A 79 -0.83 -3.77 3.18
CA LEU A 79 -1.23 -5.17 3.09
C LEU A 79 -0.01 -5.97 2.63
N ASP A 80 0.47 -6.85 3.50
CA ASP A 80 1.66 -7.66 3.27
C ASP A 80 1.26 -9.14 3.32
N PHE A 81 1.83 -9.97 2.44
CA PHE A 81 1.63 -11.42 2.43
C PHE A 81 2.68 -12.12 1.58
N ALA A 82 2.96 -13.38 1.88
CA ALA A 82 3.67 -14.25 0.95
C ALA A 82 2.71 -14.80 -0.11
N ALA A 83 3.14 -14.89 -1.37
CA ALA A 83 2.36 -15.39 -2.48
C ALA A 83 3.05 -16.57 -3.15
N MET A 84 2.27 -17.54 -3.62
CA MET A 84 2.76 -18.66 -4.42
C MET A 84 1.81 -18.98 -5.57
N ALA A 85 2.37 -19.38 -6.71
CA ALA A 85 1.60 -19.79 -7.88
C ALA A 85 1.38 -21.32 -7.97
N ALA A 86 2.12 -22.11 -7.18
CA ALA A 86 2.12 -23.57 -7.31
C ALA A 86 0.79 -24.17 -6.82
N GLY A 87 0.00 -24.72 -7.76
CA GLY A 87 -1.33 -25.26 -7.47
C GLY A 87 -2.46 -24.21 -7.56
N GLY A 88 -2.14 -22.97 -7.92
CA GLY A 88 -3.05 -21.83 -7.97
C GLY A 88 -2.51 -20.64 -7.17
N PRO A 89 -2.97 -19.41 -7.44
CA PRO A 89 -2.54 -18.23 -6.71
C PRO A 89 -3.02 -18.32 -5.26
N THR A 90 -2.08 -18.40 -4.32
CA THR A 90 -2.34 -18.56 -2.88
C THR A 90 -1.56 -17.51 -2.10
N ALA A 91 -2.23 -16.85 -1.15
CA ALA A 91 -1.60 -15.96 -0.18
C ALA A 91 -1.40 -16.69 1.15
N LEU A 92 -0.30 -16.38 1.83
CA LEU A 92 0.15 -16.96 3.09
C LEU A 92 0.63 -15.84 4.02
N ASP A 93 0.51 -16.06 5.31
CA ASP A 93 0.97 -15.17 6.38
C ASP A 93 0.54 -13.69 6.18
N PRO A 94 -0.73 -13.39 5.82
CA PRO A 94 -1.13 -12.01 5.58
C PRO A 94 -1.13 -11.16 6.85
N SER A 95 -0.79 -9.89 6.68
CA SER A 95 -0.95 -8.86 7.70
C SER A 95 -1.47 -7.56 7.10
N LEU A 96 -2.18 -6.78 7.90
CA LEU A 96 -2.78 -5.51 7.49
C LEU A 96 -2.54 -4.44 8.55
N GLN A 97 -2.20 -3.24 8.10
CA GLN A 97 -2.11 -2.04 8.92
C GLN A 97 -2.83 -0.89 8.23
N TYR A 98 -3.81 -0.27 8.89
CA TYR A 98 -4.42 0.98 8.45
C TYR A 98 -3.96 2.12 9.37
N LEU A 99 -3.08 2.98 8.87
CA LEU A 99 -2.41 4.05 9.60
C LEU A 99 -3.28 5.32 9.67
N GLU A 100 -4.42 5.25 10.36
CA GLU A 100 -5.42 6.34 10.49
C GLU A 100 -4.78 7.72 10.75
N ASP A 101 -3.81 7.81 11.67
CA ASP A 101 -3.00 9.01 11.91
C ASP A 101 -1.50 8.69 11.92
N GLY A 102 -1.05 7.99 10.88
CA GLY A 102 0.33 7.53 10.77
C GLY A 102 0.67 6.54 11.88
N TYR A 103 1.87 6.64 12.45
CA TYR A 103 2.31 5.75 13.53
C TYR A 103 1.69 6.05 14.92
N THR A 104 0.87 7.11 15.02
CA THR A 104 0.26 7.55 16.29
C THR A 104 -1.16 7.03 16.50
N ALA A 105 -1.81 6.52 15.45
CA ALA A 105 -3.10 5.85 15.55
C ALA A 105 -3.24 4.92 14.34
N ALA A 106 -3.44 3.63 14.61
CA ALA A 106 -3.57 2.63 13.57
C ALA A 106 -4.52 1.50 13.97
N TRP A 107 -5.00 0.80 12.97
CA TRP A 107 -5.73 -0.46 13.10
C TRP A 107 -4.85 -1.57 12.53
N VAL A 108 -4.56 -2.60 13.33
CA VAL A 108 -3.61 -3.66 12.96
C VAL A 108 -4.22 -5.04 13.09
N ALA A 109 -3.93 -5.90 12.12
CA ALA A 109 -4.23 -7.31 12.10
C ALA A 109 -2.97 -8.03 11.59
N LEU A 110 -2.34 -8.85 12.44
CA LEU A 110 -0.92 -9.23 12.26
C LEU A 110 -0.71 -10.73 12.00
N ASP A 111 -1.79 -11.49 11.83
CA ASP A 111 -1.71 -12.94 11.62
C ASP A 111 -2.85 -13.47 10.74
N GLU A 112 -2.72 -14.73 10.32
CA GLU A 112 -3.68 -15.41 9.45
C GLU A 112 -5.05 -15.65 10.11
N GLU A 113 -5.13 -15.56 11.44
CA GLU A 113 -6.40 -15.67 12.16
C GLU A 113 -7.22 -14.39 12.05
N THR A 114 -6.53 -13.26 11.87
CA THR A 114 -7.11 -11.91 11.83
C THR A 114 -7.14 -11.30 10.44
N VAL A 115 -6.39 -11.84 9.47
CA VAL A 115 -6.40 -11.41 8.06
C VAL A 115 -6.53 -12.62 7.14
N GLN A 116 -7.43 -12.52 6.16
CA GLN A 116 -7.57 -13.48 5.08
C GLN A 116 -7.38 -12.75 3.75
N VAL A 117 -6.54 -13.31 2.88
CA VAL A 117 -6.32 -12.83 1.52
C VAL A 117 -6.63 -13.95 0.54
N SER A 118 -7.43 -13.64 -0.48
CA SER A 118 -7.73 -14.56 -1.58
C SER A 118 -7.28 -13.93 -2.89
N LEU A 119 -6.30 -14.57 -3.54
CA LEU A 119 -5.77 -14.12 -4.82
C LEU A 119 -6.58 -14.71 -5.97
N THR A 120 -6.98 -13.86 -6.92
CA THR A 120 -7.54 -14.27 -8.20
C THR A 120 -6.45 -14.32 -9.27
N THR A 121 -5.51 -13.38 -9.21
CA THR A 121 -4.38 -13.27 -10.16
C THR A 121 -3.08 -13.15 -9.37
N PHE A 122 -2.07 -13.91 -9.77
CA PHE A 122 -0.68 -13.76 -9.34
C PHE A 122 0.24 -14.22 -10.48
N GLU A 123 0.61 -13.29 -11.35
CA GLU A 123 1.37 -13.56 -12.56
C GLU A 123 2.70 -12.80 -12.53
N THR A 124 3.80 -13.54 -12.49
CA THR A 124 5.14 -12.97 -12.57
C THR A 124 5.56 -12.81 -14.03
N GLY A 125 6.05 -11.63 -14.40
CA GLY A 125 6.41 -11.32 -15.79
C GLY A 125 7.46 -10.21 -15.89
N GLY A 126 8.64 -10.56 -16.42
CA GLY A 126 9.75 -9.63 -16.55
C GLY A 126 10.16 -9.04 -15.20
N ASP A 127 10.13 -7.72 -15.11
CA ASP A 127 10.49 -6.95 -13.91
C ASP A 127 9.27 -6.57 -13.05
N SER A 128 8.14 -7.25 -13.24
CA SER A 128 6.88 -6.95 -12.55
C SER A 128 6.09 -8.19 -12.14
N VAL A 129 5.18 -8.02 -11.19
CA VAL A 129 4.14 -8.98 -10.87
C VAL A 129 2.78 -8.31 -11.00
N GLN A 130 1.84 -8.98 -11.67
CA GLN A 130 0.43 -8.60 -11.70
C GLN A 130 -0.30 -9.38 -10.61
N LEU A 131 -1.07 -8.66 -9.79
CA LEU A 131 -1.86 -9.25 -8.72
C LEU A 131 -3.26 -8.65 -8.65
N GLU A 132 -4.22 -9.51 -8.35
CA GLU A 132 -5.60 -9.15 -8.09
C GLU A 132 -6.11 -10.06 -6.97
N GLY A 133 -6.93 -9.51 -6.08
CA GLY A 133 -7.49 -10.30 -4.99
C GLY A 133 -8.48 -9.55 -4.12
N THR A 134 -8.92 -10.26 -3.10
CA THR A 134 -9.79 -9.73 -2.03
C THR A 134 -9.14 -10.00 -0.69
N PHE A 135 -9.53 -9.20 0.31
CA PHE A 135 -9.10 -9.41 1.68
C PHE A 135 -10.21 -9.08 2.67
N GLN A 136 -10.12 -9.70 3.84
CA GLN A 136 -10.93 -9.40 5.01
C GLN A 136 -10.02 -9.42 6.23
N ALA A 137 -10.11 -8.38 7.06
CA ALA A 137 -9.33 -8.25 8.27
C ALA A 137 -10.21 -7.84 9.46
N GLN A 138 -9.88 -8.37 10.64
CA GLN A 138 -10.39 -7.94 11.94
C GLN A 138 -9.25 -7.23 12.68
N ALA A 139 -9.20 -5.90 12.54
CA ALA A 139 -8.08 -5.10 13.01
C ALA A 139 -8.35 -4.48 14.38
N ALA A 140 -7.40 -4.61 15.30
CA ALA A 140 -7.46 -3.99 16.63
C ALA A 140 -6.74 -2.64 16.64
N PHE A 141 -7.24 -1.69 17.45
CA PHE A 141 -6.66 -0.35 17.51
C PHE A 141 -5.35 -0.32 18.30
N THR A 142 -4.40 0.51 17.88
CA THR A 142 -3.24 0.92 18.67
C THR A 142 -3.01 2.43 18.54
N ASP A 143 -2.62 3.10 19.62
CA ASP A 143 -2.20 4.51 19.67
C ASP A 143 -0.67 4.69 19.64
N ASP A 144 0.09 3.58 19.57
CA ASP A 144 1.54 3.60 19.44
C ASP A 144 2.05 2.37 18.69
N MET A 145 2.24 2.54 17.38
CA MET A 145 2.80 1.51 16.51
C MET A 145 4.21 1.06 16.91
N ALA A 146 4.97 1.85 17.68
CA ALA A 146 6.29 1.43 18.14
C ALA A 146 6.20 0.36 19.24
N THR A 147 5.11 0.32 19.99
CA THR A 147 4.88 -0.70 21.04
C THR A 147 4.09 -1.90 20.54
N MET A 148 3.33 -1.74 19.44
CA MET A 148 2.38 -2.73 18.93
C MET A 148 1.38 -3.23 19.99
N THR A 149 1.14 -2.43 21.04
CA THR A 149 0.14 -2.76 22.05
C THR A 149 -1.22 -2.36 21.52
N THR A 150 -2.12 -3.34 21.39
CA THR A 150 -3.47 -3.11 20.88
C THR A 150 -4.50 -3.04 22.00
N ASP A 151 -5.56 -2.27 21.79
CA ASP A 151 -6.76 -2.27 22.62
C ASP A 151 -7.75 -3.32 22.07
N PRO A 152 -7.89 -4.50 22.70
CA PRO A 152 -8.75 -5.57 22.20
C PRO A 152 -10.24 -5.22 22.25
N ALA A 153 -10.65 -4.18 22.98
CA ALA A 153 -12.04 -3.73 23.00
C ALA A 153 -12.40 -2.90 21.76
N ARG A 154 -11.40 -2.37 21.04
CA ARG A 154 -11.58 -1.52 19.86
C ARG A 154 -11.14 -2.30 18.63
N HIS A 155 -12.11 -2.76 17.86
CA HIS A 155 -11.89 -3.48 16.62
C HIS A 155 -12.69 -2.86 15.48
N VAL A 156 -12.17 -3.01 14.27
CA VAL A 156 -12.87 -2.70 13.02
C VAL A 156 -12.73 -3.88 12.06
N GLU A 157 -13.79 -4.10 11.29
CA GLU A 157 -13.72 -4.97 10.13
C GLU A 157 -13.31 -4.14 8.90
N ILE A 158 -12.33 -4.66 8.15
CA ILE A 158 -11.88 -4.10 6.88
C ILE A 158 -12.05 -5.16 5.80
N VAL A 159 -12.91 -4.90 4.82
CA VAL A 159 -13.18 -5.82 3.71
C VAL A 159 -12.91 -5.09 2.41
N GLY A 160 -12.09 -5.67 1.53
CA GLY A 160 -11.70 -4.98 0.31
C GLY A 160 -11.24 -5.88 -0.82
N ARG A 161 -10.84 -5.20 -1.88
CA ARG A 161 -10.22 -5.76 -3.08
C ARG A 161 -9.03 -4.92 -3.49
N PHE A 162 -8.09 -5.53 -4.20
CA PHE A 162 -6.94 -4.86 -4.77
C PHE A 162 -6.66 -5.37 -6.18
N GLU A 163 -6.06 -4.50 -6.98
CA GLU A 163 -5.46 -4.78 -8.28
C GLU A 163 -4.20 -3.95 -8.40
N ALA A 164 -3.06 -4.56 -8.74
CA ALA A 164 -1.80 -3.83 -8.88
C ALA A 164 -0.81 -4.53 -9.83
N SER A 165 0.03 -3.70 -10.46
CA SER A 165 1.25 -4.11 -11.14
C SER A 165 2.45 -3.65 -10.32
N LEU A 166 3.05 -4.57 -9.56
CA LEU A 166 4.15 -4.23 -8.66
C LEU A 166 5.51 -4.47 -9.31
N PRO A 167 6.51 -3.62 -9.03
CA PRO A 167 7.88 -3.90 -9.41
C PRO A 167 8.41 -5.13 -8.67
N MET A 168 9.15 -5.98 -9.39
CA MET A 168 9.92 -7.08 -8.80
C MET A 168 11.27 -6.56 -8.30
N ARG A 169 11.68 -6.95 -7.10
CA ARG A 169 12.95 -6.55 -6.45
C ARG A 169 13.83 -7.74 -6.10
#